data_AF-B0TSF1-F1
#
_entry.id   AF-B0TSF1-F1
#
_cell.length_a   1.000
_cell.length_b   1.000
_cell.length_c   1.000
_cell.angle_alpha   90.00
_cell.angle_beta   90.00
_cell.angle_gamma   90.00
#
_symmetry.space_group_name_H-M   'P 1'
#
loop_
_entity.id
_entity.type
_entity.pdbx_description
1 polymer ?
#
loop_
_entity_poly.entity_id
_entity_poly.type
_entity_poly.pdbx_seq_one_letter_code
_entity_poly.pdbx_strand_id
1 'polypeptide(L)'
;MSLKLPYQADAQLQVDFIAYLQRLLVEGDFVATYKFALLHALADICIERPLHSDVTANLHDALDSVITIDELVVKFIELYWQHSLPYNGENNSPFILLQNSGAQSALIQSLAVFRSQGVRTVGQLKQHADWNKLVSKTRSTFKQGPLWRLQLLAGKEECFYYQHDTSIKYIQLKPGIAFCFRRFYDLVVSLSRTHWTQKVSAFPANYAAIGGYGNLSDFLFGSDRSSIISARPVFEEIQQGKCFYCNKPLKDEGSHKGEVDHFIPWARYPNDLGHNFVLAHSACNNAKRDHLAAQRHKDRWHEQNIIRNEKLITTELSKYFVCESSRSEAIAAWAYQLALQGESSLWLTGKQFESVIPPESGLNALSSGKTVIY
;
A
#
# COMPACT_ATOMS: atom_id res chain seq x y z
N MET A 1 -13.83 31.86 1.86
CA MET A 1 -13.21 31.18 3.01
C MET A 1 -12.16 30.24 2.42
N SER A 2 -10.88 30.64 2.45
CA SER A 2 -9.82 29.88 1.79
C SER A 2 -9.69 28.50 2.42
N LEU A 3 -9.84 27.44 1.63
CA LEU A 3 -9.43 26.08 1.99
C LEU A 3 -7.94 26.17 2.37
N LYS A 4 -7.65 26.16 3.67
CA LYS A 4 -6.27 26.00 4.15
C LYS A 4 -5.84 24.60 3.73
N LEU A 5 -4.74 24.51 2.98
CA LEU A 5 -4.07 23.26 2.69
C LEU A 5 -3.89 22.45 4.00
N PRO A 6 -3.98 21.12 3.96
CA PRO A 6 -3.69 20.28 5.12
C PRO A 6 -2.35 20.70 5.73
N TYR A 7 -2.23 20.61 7.06
CA TYR A 7 -1.04 21.03 7.80
C TYR A 7 0.22 20.50 7.11
N GLN A 8 0.98 21.42 6.51
CA GLN A 8 2.26 21.11 5.89
C GLN A 8 3.29 21.10 7.00
N ALA A 9 3.96 19.96 7.20
CA ALA A 9 5.14 19.90 8.06
C ALA A 9 6.15 20.94 7.57
N ASP A 10 6.75 21.71 8.47
CA ASP A 10 7.83 22.62 8.09
C ASP A 10 9.03 21.85 7.52
N ALA A 11 9.92 22.58 6.83
CA ALA A 11 11.08 21.96 6.18
C ALA A 11 12.01 21.27 7.18
N GLN A 12 12.11 21.78 8.42
CA GLN A 12 12.97 21.21 9.45
C GLN A 12 12.45 19.84 9.88
N LEU A 13 11.15 19.72 10.17
CA LEU A 13 10.52 18.46 10.55
C LEU A 13 10.65 17.41 9.44
N GLN A 14 10.56 17.80 8.18
CA GLN A 14 10.77 16.89 7.05
C GLN A 14 12.21 16.35 6.99
N VAL A 15 13.21 17.20 7.22
CA VAL A 15 14.62 16.79 7.31
C VAL A 15 14.84 15.89 8.52
N ASP A 16 14.29 16.26 9.68
CA ASP A 16 14.38 15.49 10.92
C ASP A 16 13.73 14.12 10.77
N PHE A 17 12.63 14.02 10.02
CA PHE A 17 11.97 12.74 9.70
C PHE A 17 12.90 11.81 8.91
N ILE A 18 13.57 12.32 7.86
CA ILE A 18 14.52 11.53 7.07
C ILE A 18 15.73 11.13 7.92
N ALA A 19 16.27 12.06 8.72
CA ALA A 19 17.39 11.79 9.61
C ALA A 19 17.04 10.73 10.66
N TYR A 20 15.84 10.82 11.26
CA TYR A 20 15.36 9.82 12.22
C TYR A 20 15.13 8.45 11.57
N LEU A 21 14.56 8.41 10.36
CA LEU A 21 14.41 7.17 9.59
C LEU A 21 15.76 6.47 9.36
N GLN A 22 16.79 7.23 8.97
CA GLN A 22 18.15 6.69 8.80
C GLN A 22 18.72 6.17 10.12
N ARG A 23 18.63 6.96 11.19
CA ARG A 23 19.06 6.54 12.53
C ARG A 23 18.34 5.28 12.98
N LEU A 24 17.03 5.18 12.75
CA LEU A 24 16.23 4.01 13.09
C LEU A 24 16.72 2.74 12.39
N LEU A 25 17.06 2.82 11.11
CA LEU A 25 17.54 1.67 10.33
C LEU A 25 18.97 1.24 10.70
N VAL A 26 19.79 2.16 11.25
CA VAL A 26 21.19 1.89 11.64
C VAL A 26 21.32 1.51 13.11
N GLU A 27 20.69 2.26 14.02
CA GLU A 27 20.82 2.13 15.49
C GLU A 27 19.74 1.24 16.11
N GLY A 28 18.66 0.96 15.37
CA GLY A 28 17.47 0.30 15.89
C GLY A 28 17.58 -1.22 15.91
N ASP A 29 18.51 -1.81 16.68
CA ASP A 29 18.74 -3.26 16.86
C ASP A 29 17.65 -4.19 16.25
N PHE A 30 17.94 -4.75 15.06
CA PHE A 30 17.02 -5.57 14.28
C PHE A 30 17.29 -7.05 14.49
N VAL A 31 16.85 -7.62 15.62
CA VAL A 31 16.88 -9.07 15.86
C VAL A 31 15.80 -9.85 15.09
N ALA A 32 14.80 -9.16 14.57
CA ALA A 32 13.68 -9.71 13.81
C ALA A 32 13.16 -8.68 12.80
N THR A 33 12.23 -9.08 11.92
CA THR A 33 11.77 -8.22 10.82
C THR A 33 10.61 -7.30 11.15
N TYR A 34 10.04 -7.40 12.36
CA TYR A 34 8.82 -6.66 12.73
C TYR A 34 8.95 -5.13 12.68
N LYS A 35 10.16 -4.58 12.86
CA LYS A 35 10.37 -3.13 12.81
C LYS A 35 10.19 -2.61 11.38
N PHE A 36 10.68 -3.35 10.37
CA PHE A 36 10.44 -3.02 8.95
C PHE A 36 8.96 -3.12 8.61
N ALA A 37 8.30 -4.18 9.07
CA ALA A 37 6.87 -4.37 8.85
C ALA A 37 6.03 -3.25 9.50
N LEU A 38 6.38 -2.82 10.71
CA LEU A 38 5.66 -1.73 11.38
C LEU A 38 5.91 -0.37 10.71
N LEU A 39 7.16 -0.08 10.32
CA LEU A 39 7.48 1.14 9.59
C LEU A 39 6.72 1.21 8.25
N HIS A 40 6.67 0.10 7.52
CA HIS A 40 5.88 -0.03 6.29
C HIS A 40 4.39 0.12 6.56
N ALA A 41 3.87 -0.50 7.64
CA ALA A 41 2.46 -0.40 8.00
C ALA A 41 2.03 1.04 8.32
N LEU A 42 2.87 1.81 9.02
CA LEU A 42 2.62 3.23 9.28
C LEU A 42 2.53 4.03 7.98
N ALA A 43 3.47 3.79 7.05
CA ALA A 43 3.48 4.45 5.75
C ALA A 43 2.22 4.14 4.93
N ASP A 44 1.83 2.85 4.84
CA ASP A 44 0.62 2.42 4.14
C ASP A 44 -0.63 3.06 4.72
N ILE A 45 -0.83 2.99 6.05
CA ILE A 45 -2.01 3.54 6.70
C ILE A 45 -2.14 5.06 6.46
N CYS A 46 -1.03 5.79 6.41
CA CYS A 46 -1.05 7.23 6.16
C CYS A 46 -1.53 7.60 4.74
N ILE A 47 -1.41 6.71 3.76
CA ILE A 47 -1.84 6.95 2.37
C ILE A 47 -3.17 6.24 2.03
N GLU A 48 -3.57 5.24 2.81
CA GLU A 48 -4.78 4.43 2.58
C GLU A 48 -6.05 5.03 3.18
N ARG A 49 -5.92 6.08 4.00
CA ARG A 49 -7.05 6.78 4.62
C ARG A 49 -7.47 7.98 3.77
N PRO A 50 -8.79 8.24 3.65
CA PRO A 50 -9.28 9.45 3.00
C PRO A 50 -8.67 10.71 3.62
N LEU A 51 -8.26 11.66 2.79
CA LEU A 51 -7.82 12.97 3.24
C LEU A 51 -9.04 13.81 3.61
N HIS A 52 -9.16 14.22 4.87
CA HIS A 52 -10.30 14.99 5.36
C HIS A 52 -10.17 16.50 5.04
N SER A 53 -10.25 16.87 3.76
CA SER A 53 -10.04 18.27 3.31
C SER A 53 -11.09 19.29 3.78
N ASP A 54 -12.28 18.85 4.21
CA ASP A 54 -13.41 19.72 4.59
C ASP A 54 -13.47 20.10 6.07
N VAL A 55 -12.50 19.66 6.88
CA VAL A 55 -12.46 19.97 8.32
C VAL A 55 -11.36 20.98 8.60
N THR A 56 -11.58 21.91 9.53
CA THR A 56 -10.56 22.91 9.91
C THR A 56 -9.22 22.22 10.21
N ALA A 57 -8.09 22.83 9.81
CA ALA A 57 -6.75 22.23 9.87
C ALA A 57 -6.40 21.57 11.23
N ASN A 58 -6.90 22.10 12.36
CA ASN A 58 -6.66 21.55 13.70
C ASN A 58 -7.40 20.22 13.96
N LEU A 59 -8.58 20.02 13.36
CA LEU A 59 -9.34 18.77 13.45
C LEU A 59 -8.84 17.73 12.43
N HIS A 60 -8.28 18.18 11.30
CA HIS A 60 -7.67 17.33 10.28
C HIS A 60 -6.45 16.58 10.85
N ASP A 61 -5.56 17.29 11.56
CA ASP A 61 -4.36 16.67 12.15
C ASP A 61 -4.73 15.70 13.28
N ALA A 62 -5.82 15.97 14.00
CA ALA A 62 -6.32 15.09 15.08
C ALA A 62 -6.93 13.76 14.57
N LEU A 63 -7.61 13.76 13.42
CA LEU A 63 -8.20 12.54 12.84
C LEU A 63 -7.17 11.70 12.09
N ASP A 64 -6.28 12.35 11.33
CA ASP A 64 -5.25 11.66 10.56
C ASP A 64 -4.14 11.07 11.43
N SER A 65 -3.87 11.66 12.60
CA SER A 65 -2.81 11.23 13.50
C SER A 65 -3.16 10.00 14.35
N VAL A 66 -4.45 9.69 14.54
CA VAL A 66 -4.86 8.59 15.40
C VAL A 66 -4.92 7.28 14.60
N ILE A 67 -4.09 6.31 14.97
CA ILE A 67 -4.10 4.97 14.36
C ILE A 67 -4.44 3.93 15.43
N THR A 68 -5.55 3.21 15.26
CA THR A 68 -5.89 2.16 16.22
C THR A 68 -4.86 1.02 16.14
N ILE A 69 -4.62 0.35 17.27
CA ILE A 69 -3.74 -0.82 17.29
C ILE A 69 -4.29 -1.92 16.37
N ASP A 70 -5.61 -2.00 16.20
CA ASP A 70 -6.25 -2.96 15.31
C ASP A 70 -5.91 -2.71 13.85
N GLU A 71 -5.96 -1.46 13.40
CA GLU A 71 -5.54 -1.09 12.04
C GLU A 71 -4.08 -1.47 11.78
N LEU A 72 -3.18 -1.19 12.74
CA LEU A 72 -1.78 -1.61 12.65
C LEU A 72 -1.66 -3.13 12.57
N VAL A 73 -2.38 -3.86 13.41
CA VAL A 73 -2.34 -5.34 13.43
C VAL A 73 -2.87 -5.94 12.13
N VAL A 74 -3.97 -5.41 11.59
CA VAL A 74 -4.51 -5.86 10.31
C VAL A 74 -3.50 -5.61 9.20
N LYS A 75 -2.91 -4.41 9.13
CA LYS A 75 -1.87 -4.10 8.15
C LYS A 75 -0.66 -5.02 8.29
N PHE A 76 -0.25 -5.29 9.52
CA PHE A 76 0.86 -6.18 9.82
C PHE A 76 0.59 -7.62 9.33
N ILE A 77 -0.64 -8.12 9.49
CA ILE A 77 -1.07 -9.41 8.94
C ILE A 77 -1.01 -9.40 7.41
N GLU A 78 -1.48 -8.33 6.75
CA GLU A 78 -1.43 -8.20 5.30
C GLU A 78 0.01 -8.29 4.77
N LEU A 79 0.93 -7.53 5.37
CA LEU A 79 2.34 -7.49 4.97
C LEU A 79 3.05 -8.85 5.13
N TYR A 80 2.72 -9.59 6.19
CA TYR A 80 3.31 -10.91 6.43
C TYR A 80 2.61 -12.07 5.69
N TRP A 81 1.49 -11.82 4.99
CA TRP A 81 0.76 -12.87 4.30
C TRP A 81 1.65 -13.64 3.32
N GLN A 82 2.34 -12.91 2.45
CA GLN A 82 3.21 -13.49 1.44
C GLN A 82 4.41 -14.25 2.06
N HIS A 83 4.94 -13.73 3.16
CA HIS A 83 6.07 -14.30 3.90
C HIS A 83 5.78 -15.67 4.54
N SER A 84 4.51 -16.10 4.58
CA SER A 84 4.11 -17.42 5.08
C SER A 84 4.10 -18.52 3.99
N LEU A 85 4.44 -18.17 2.75
CA LEU A 85 4.58 -19.17 1.68
C LEU A 85 5.85 -20.02 1.89
N PRO A 86 5.80 -21.31 1.53
CA PRO A 86 7.01 -22.11 1.41
C PRO A 86 7.92 -21.56 0.31
N TYR A 87 9.19 -21.39 0.64
CA TYR A 87 10.27 -21.04 -0.25
C TYR A 87 10.96 -22.32 -0.74
N ASN A 88 11.16 -22.42 -2.04
CA ASN A 88 11.92 -23.51 -2.66
C ASN A 88 13.36 -23.04 -2.88
N GLY A 89 14.24 -23.38 -1.93
CA GLY A 89 15.68 -23.17 -2.09
C GLY A 89 16.33 -24.28 -2.93
N GLU A 90 17.67 -24.26 -3.03
CA GLU A 90 18.44 -25.20 -3.88
C GLU A 90 18.22 -26.69 -3.56
N ASN A 91 17.85 -27.02 -2.32
CA ASN A 91 17.65 -28.39 -1.85
C ASN A 91 16.24 -28.98 -2.11
N ASN A 92 15.38 -28.31 -2.90
CA ASN A 92 14.04 -28.78 -3.32
C ASN A 92 13.05 -29.21 -2.20
N SER A 93 13.37 -28.98 -0.93
CA SER A 93 12.44 -29.18 0.19
C SER A 93 11.83 -27.83 0.58
N PRO A 94 10.51 -27.63 0.38
CA PRO A 94 9.87 -26.36 0.69
C PRO A 94 9.95 -26.06 2.19
N PHE A 95 10.36 -24.85 2.56
CA PHE A 95 10.39 -24.41 3.96
C PHE A 95 9.98 -22.94 4.07
N ILE A 96 9.51 -22.51 5.24
CA ILE A 96 9.11 -21.11 5.43
C ILE A 96 10.31 -20.33 5.98
N LEU A 97 10.69 -19.26 5.28
CA LEU A 97 11.80 -18.39 5.66
C LEU A 97 11.58 -17.80 7.06
N LEU A 98 12.60 -17.89 7.92
CA LEU A 98 12.57 -17.30 9.26
C LEU A 98 12.46 -15.78 9.18
N GLN A 99 11.68 -15.21 10.10
CA GLN A 99 11.49 -13.76 10.26
C GLN A 99 12.14 -13.21 11.55
N ASN A 100 12.86 -14.04 12.28
CA ASN A 100 13.54 -13.72 13.53
C ASN A 100 14.73 -14.64 13.80
N SER A 101 15.65 -14.19 14.65
CA SER A 101 16.75 -15.01 15.15
C SER A 101 16.20 -16.10 16.10
N GLY A 102 16.44 -17.37 15.78
CA GLY A 102 16.03 -18.51 16.61
C GLY A 102 14.84 -19.26 16.03
N ALA A 103 13.65 -19.05 16.58
CA ALA A 103 12.43 -19.82 16.26
C ALA A 103 11.39 -18.96 15.53
N GLN A 104 10.73 -19.51 14.51
CA GLN A 104 9.79 -18.79 13.63
C GLN A 104 8.77 -17.89 14.37
N SER A 105 8.44 -16.75 13.76
CA SER A 105 7.40 -15.83 14.23
C SER A 105 6.04 -16.52 14.43
N ALA A 106 5.40 -16.28 15.59
CA ALA A 106 4.08 -16.84 15.90
C ALA A 106 2.99 -16.42 14.90
N LEU A 107 3.12 -15.22 14.33
CA LEU A 107 2.23 -14.76 13.25
C LEU A 107 2.43 -15.61 12.00
N ILE A 108 3.67 -15.77 11.53
CA ILE A 108 3.99 -16.56 10.34
C ILE A 108 3.48 -18.01 10.47
N GLN A 109 3.69 -18.64 11.63
CA GLN A 109 3.16 -19.98 11.90
C GLN A 109 1.64 -20.02 11.80
N SER A 110 0.95 -19.02 12.36
CA SER A 110 -0.51 -18.93 12.29
C SER A 110 -1.01 -18.75 10.86
N LEU A 111 -0.34 -17.91 10.05
CA LEU A 111 -0.68 -17.71 8.63
C LEU A 111 -0.43 -18.97 7.79
N ALA A 112 0.66 -19.70 8.06
CA ALA A 112 0.93 -20.98 7.40
C ALA A 112 -0.17 -22.02 7.66
N VAL A 113 -0.73 -22.06 8.87
CA VAL A 113 -1.87 -22.92 9.19
C VAL A 113 -3.10 -22.56 8.34
N PHE A 114 -3.46 -21.28 8.22
CA PHE A 114 -4.56 -20.87 7.35
C PHE A 114 -4.33 -21.29 5.89
N ARG A 115 -3.09 -21.17 5.39
CA ARG A 115 -2.75 -21.66 4.04
C ARG A 115 -2.94 -23.16 3.89
N SER A 116 -2.56 -23.95 4.89
CA SER A 116 -2.76 -25.40 4.89
C SER A 116 -4.24 -25.80 4.89
N GLN A 117 -5.12 -24.93 5.39
CA GLN A 117 -6.57 -25.08 5.36
C GLN A 117 -7.20 -24.64 4.02
N GLY A 118 -6.38 -24.24 3.04
CA GLY A 118 -6.84 -23.84 1.72
C GLY A 118 -7.09 -22.34 1.54
N VAL A 119 -6.81 -21.49 2.54
CA VAL A 119 -6.88 -20.02 2.37
C VAL A 119 -5.73 -19.56 1.48
N ARG A 120 -6.05 -18.98 0.31
CA ARG A 120 -5.07 -18.58 -0.71
C ARG A 120 -4.81 -17.08 -0.76
N THR A 121 -5.80 -16.27 -0.39
CA THR A 121 -5.73 -14.80 -0.52
C THR A 121 -6.00 -14.10 0.83
N VAL A 122 -5.54 -12.85 0.96
CA VAL A 122 -5.86 -12.00 2.11
C VAL A 122 -7.38 -11.76 2.22
N GLY A 123 -8.07 -11.62 1.09
CA GLY A 123 -9.53 -11.48 1.06
C GLY A 123 -10.22 -12.68 1.71
N GLN A 124 -9.83 -13.91 1.34
CA GLN A 124 -10.33 -15.13 1.98
C GLN A 124 -9.96 -15.19 3.47
N LEU A 125 -8.75 -14.77 3.85
CA LEU A 125 -8.33 -14.72 5.25
C LEU A 125 -9.20 -13.79 6.10
N LYS A 126 -9.51 -12.58 5.59
CA LYS A 126 -10.38 -11.61 6.26
C LYS A 126 -11.82 -12.10 6.44
N GLN A 127 -12.31 -12.94 5.52
CA GLN A 127 -13.64 -13.54 5.58
C GLN A 127 -13.69 -14.84 6.41
N HIS A 128 -12.55 -15.39 6.82
CA HIS A 128 -12.49 -16.65 7.55
C HIS A 128 -13.07 -16.51 8.96
N ALA A 129 -13.77 -17.54 9.45
CA ALA A 129 -14.44 -17.52 10.76
C ALA A 129 -13.50 -17.21 11.94
N ASP A 130 -12.23 -17.63 11.84
CA ASP A 130 -11.20 -17.39 12.85
C ASP A 130 -10.40 -16.08 12.66
N TRP A 131 -10.77 -15.21 11.71
CA TRP A 131 -10.11 -13.93 11.47
C TRP A 131 -9.93 -13.10 12.75
N ASN A 132 -11.02 -12.92 13.51
CA ASN A 132 -10.98 -12.13 14.75
C ASN A 132 -10.08 -12.75 15.84
N LYS A 133 -9.95 -14.09 15.84
CA LYS A 133 -9.01 -14.78 16.75
C LYS A 133 -7.56 -14.52 16.35
N LEU A 134 -7.25 -14.57 15.05
CA LEU A 134 -5.93 -14.21 14.53
C LEU A 134 -5.55 -12.77 14.87
N VAL A 135 -6.46 -11.82 14.63
CA VAL A 135 -6.26 -10.40 14.97
C VAL A 135 -6.00 -10.23 16.46
N SER A 136 -6.84 -10.82 17.33
CA SER A 136 -6.68 -10.72 18.78
C SER A 136 -5.35 -11.29 19.29
N LYS A 137 -4.96 -12.48 18.81
CA LYS A 137 -3.67 -13.11 19.14
C LYS A 137 -2.48 -12.27 18.69
N THR A 138 -2.56 -11.74 17.46
CA THR A 138 -1.51 -10.89 16.89
C THR A 138 -1.39 -9.57 17.65
N ARG A 139 -2.52 -8.94 18.01
CA ARG A 139 -2.58 -7.72 18.84
C ARG A 139 -1.86 -7.89 20.17
N SER A 140 -2.06 -9.01 20.85
CA SER A 140 -1.39 -9.29 22.13
C SER A 140 0.14 -9.29 21.98
N THR A 141 0.65 -10.00 20.97
CA THR A 141 2.09 -10.05 20.66
C THR A 141 2.62 -8.68 20.23
N PHE A 142 1.84 -7.97 19.42
CA PHE A 142 2.18 -6.66 18.86
C PHE A 142 2.37 -5.59 19.95
N LYS A 143 1.48 -5.56 20.96
CA LYS A 143 1.58 -4.65 22.13
C LYS A 143 2.73 -4.98 23.08
N GLN A 144 3.28 -6.20 23.05
CA GLN A 144 4.38 -6.59 23.94
C GLN A 144 5.77 -6.37 23.34
N GLY A 145 5.85 -6.19 22.01
CA GLY A 145 7.13 -6.08 21.32
C GLY A 145 7.11 -5.02 20.23
N PRO A 146 6.64 -5.35 19.00
CA PRO A 146 6.82 -4.52 17.82
C PRO A 146 6.49 -3.04 17.99
N LEU A 147 5.35 -2.72 18.59
CA LEU A 147 4.82 -1.35 18.66
C LEU A 147 5.76 -0.39 19.38
N TRP A 148 6.39 -0.82 20.47
CA TRP A 148 7.25 0.03 21.29
C TRP A 148 8.72 -0.10 20.87
N ARG A 149 9.13 -1.30 20.43
CA ARG A 149 10.52 -1.56 20.06
C ARG A 149 10.96 -0.87 18.78
N LEU A 150 10.03 -0.41 17.93
CA LEU A 150 10.36 0.35 16.72
C LEU A 150 11.21 1.59 17.02
N GLN A 151 10.90 2.29 18.12
CA GLN A 151 11.50 3.58 18.46
C GLN A 151 12.52 3.49 19.62
N LEU A 152 13.06 2.28 19.83
CA LEU A 152 14.20 2.02 20.71
C LEU A 152 15.49 2.06 19.89
N LEU A 153 16.28 3.11 20.08
CA LEU A 153 17.60 3.29 19.44
C LEU A 153 18.69 3.14 20.50
N ALA A 154 19.62 2.20 20.28
CA ALA A 154 20.68 1.88 21.25
C ALA A 154 20.16 1.66 22.70
N GLY A 155 18.96 1.09 22.84
CA GLY A 155 18.32 0.83 24.14
C GLY A 155 17.58 2.01 24.76
N LYS A 156 17.56 3.19 24.11
CA LYS A 156 16.87 4.39 24.57
C LYS A 156 15.57 4.62 23.80
N GLU A 157 14.52 5.02 24.52
CA GLU A 157 13.25 5.46 23.93
C GLU A 157 13.39 6.87 23.34
N GLU A 158 13.19 6.99 22.01
CA GLU A 158 13.24 8.28 21.31
C GLU A 158 11.82 8.79 20.97
N CYS A 159 10.84 7.89 20.81
CA CYS A 159 9.42 8.21 20.61
C CYS A 159 9.14 9.28 19.53
N PHE A 160 9.92 9.33 18.45
CA PHE A 160 9.84 10.40 17.44
C PHE A 160 8.50 10.43 16.68
N TYR A 161 8.01 9.29 16.20
CA TYR A 161 6.75 9.20 15.44
C TYR A 161 5.52 9.35 16.34
N TYR A 162 5.51 8.70 17.50
CA TYR A 162 4.39 8.67 18.46
C TYR A 162 4.90 8.35 19.86
N GLN A 163 4.12 8.73 20.88
CA GLN A 163 4.44 8.44 22.28
C GLN A 163 4.18 6.98 22.64
N HIS A 164 4.98 6.43 23.57
CA HIS A 164 4.71 5.14 24.17
C HIS A 164 3.66 5.29 25.28
N ASP A 165 2.45 4.81 25.02
CA ASP A 165 1.38 4.73 26.01
C ASP A 165 0.70 3.37 25.92
N THR A 166 0.97 2.52 26.91
CA THR A 166 0.46 1.14 26.94
C THR A 166 -1.02 1.06 27.38
N SER A 167 -1.56 2.13 27.96
CA SER A 167 -2.91 2.21 28.50
C SER A 167 -3.97 2.40 27.42
N ILE A 168 -3.59 2.97 26.28
CA ILE A 168 -4.50 3.25 25.17
C ILE A 168 -4.51 2.12 24.13
N LYS A 169 -5.53 2.16 23.26
CA LYS A 169 -5.78 1.19 22.17
C LYS A 169 -5.46 1.75 20.78
N TYR A 170 -4.78 2.89 20.73
CA TYR A 170 -4.35 3.58 19.53
C TYR A 170 -2.97 4.18 19.76
N ILE A 171 -2.30 4.58 18.69
CA ILE A 171 -1.19 5.52 18.73
C ILE A 171 -1.67 6.87 18.20
N GLN A 172 -1.07 7.94 18.69
CA GLN A 172 -1.24 9.26 18.11
C GLN A 172 0.10 9.69 17.51
N LEU A 173 0.15 9.81 16.19
CA LEU A 173 1.29 10.38 15.48
C LEU A 173 1.50 11.82 15.95
N LYS A 174 2.76 12.20 16.14
CA LYS A 174 3.09 13.60 16.43
C LYS A 174 2.71 14.50 15.23
N PRO A 175 2.44 15.79 15.47
CA PRO A 175 2.08 16.73 14.40
C PRO A 175 3.05 16.65 13.22
N GLY A 176 2.51 16.63 11.99
CA GLY A 176 3.30 16.57 10.76
C GLY A 176 3.94 15.21 10.40
N ILE A 177 3.91 14.21 11.28
CA ILE A 177 4.48 12.88 10.97
C ILE A 177 3.66 12.15 9.90
N ALA A 178 2.32 12.22 9.95
CA ALA A 178 1.46 11.64 8.92
C ALA A 178 1.72 12.29 7.53
N PHE A 179 1.95 13.61 7.51
CA PHE A 179 2.36 14.32 6.30
C PHE A 179 3.70 13.80 5.78
N CYS A 180 4.71 13.61 6.65
CA CYS A 180 6.02 13.11 6.25
C CYS A 180 5.95 11.68 5.70
N PHE A 181 5.18 10.78 6.32
CA PHE A 181 4.94 9.43 5.78
C PHE A 181 4.32 9.48 4.38
N ARG A 182 3.33 10.35 4.15
CA ARG A 182 2.72 10.53 2.82
C ARG A 182 3.72 11.07 1.81
N ARG A 183 4.48 12.10 2.17
CA ARG A 183 5.45 12.76 1.28
C ARG A 183 6.62 11.87 0.90
N PHE A 184 7.11 11.08 1.86
CA PHE A 184 8.28 10.22 1.69
C PHE A 184 7.91 8.74 1.61
N TYR A 185 6.67 8.40 1.25
CA TYR A 185 6.17 7.02 1.21
C TYR A 185 7.09 6.10 0.40
N ASP A 186 7.41 6.49 -0.85
CA ASP A 186 8.25 5.70 -1.75
C ASP A 186 9.63 5.41 -1.12
N LEU A 187 10.22 6.39 -0.42
CA LEU A 187 11.48 6.25 0.31
C LEU A 187 11.34 5.28 1.51
N VAL A 188 10.33 5.49 2.35
CA VAL A 188 10.09 4.69 3.55
C VAL A 188 9.85 3.23 3.18
N VAL A 189 9.00 2.96 2.19
CA VAL A 189 8.67 1.61 1.74
C VAL A 189 9.87 0.95 1.06
N SER A 190 10.59 1.66 0.19
CA SER A 190 11.79 1.14 -0.46
C SER A 190 12.86 0.72 0.55
N LEU A 191 13.18 1.58 1.53
CA LEU A 191 14.13 1.27 2.58
C LEU A 191 13.64 0.11 3.46
N SER A 192 12.36 0.12 3.86
CA SER A 192 11.78 -0.94 4.68
C SER A 192 11.89 -2.30 3.99
N ARG A 193 11.49 -2.40 2.72
CA ARG A 193 11.55 -3.65 1.95
C ARG A 193 12.98 -4.11 1.70
N THR A 194 13.87 -3.18 1.37
CA THR A 194 15.30 -3.49 1.13
C THR A 194 15.95 -4.07 2.37
N HIS A 195 15.87 -3.37 3.51
CA HIS A 195 16.47 -3.85 4.75
C HIS A 195 15.77 -5.11 5.30
N TRP A 196 14.47 -5.26 5.06
CA TRP A 196 13.75 -6.48 5.41
C TRP A 196 14.25 -7.68 4.60
N THR A 197 14.36 -7.58 3.27
CA THR A 197 14.94 -8.64 2.42
C THR A 197 16.36 -8.98 2.87
N GLN A 198 17.20 -7.98 3.10
CA GLN A 198 18.55 -8.19 3.62
C GLN A 198 18.54 -8.94 4.96
N LYS A 199 17.68 -8.54 5.90
CA LYS A 199 17.58 -9.21 7.21
C LYS A 199 17.12 -10.66 7.09
N VAL A 200 16.13 -10.93 6.24
CA VAL A 200 15.64 -12.31 5.99
C VAL A 200 16.77 -13.16 5.43
N SER A 201 17.53 -12.64 4.47
CA SER A 201 18.67 -13.38 3.89
C SER A 201 19.82 -13.60 4.88
N ALA A 202 19.97 -12.73 5.87
CA ALA A 202 21.06 -12.78 6.84
C ALA A 202 20.82 -13.77 8.00
N PHE A 203 19.61 -14.32 8.18
CA PHE A 203 19.41 -15.36 9.18
C PHE A 203 20.17 -16.62 8.78
N PRO A 204 20.99 -17.24 9.67
CA PRO A 204 21.84 -18.36 9.29
C PRO A 204 21.12 -19.53 8.60
N ALA A 205 19.92 -19.89 9.09
CA ALA A 205 19.11 -20.95 8.51
C ALA A 205 18.55 -20.60 7.12
N ASN A 206 18.21 -19.32 6.88
CA ASN A 206 17.74 -18.87 5.57
C ASN A 206 18.92 -18.77 4.58
N TYR A 207 20.05 -18.20 5.03
CA TYR A 207 21.25 -18.02 4.21
C TYR A 207 21.71 -19.34 3.59
N ALA A 208 21.78 -20.40 4.40
CA ALA A 208 22.19 -21.73 3.95
C ALA A 208 21.29 -22.33 2.85
N ALA A 209 20.04 -21.87 2.74
CA ALA A 209 19.06 -22.41 1.81
C ALA A 209 18.81 -21.53 0.58
N ILE A 210 19.12 -20.23 0.64
CA ILE A 210 18.88 -19.27 -0.45
C ILE A 210 19.96 -19.36 -1.53
N GLY A 211 21.22 -19.66 -1.19
CA GLY A 211 22.33 -19.90 -2.15
C GLY A 211 22.78 -18.67 -2.98
N GLY A 212 21.89 -17.71 -3.23
CA GLY A 212 22.12 -16.44 -3.92
C GLY A 212 20.87 -15.54 -3.93
N TYR A 213 21.06 -14.22 -3.98
CA TYR A 213 20.01 -13.21 -3.73
C TYR A 213 18.90 -13.09 -4.80
N GLY A 214 19.03 -13.79 -5.93
CA GLY A 214 18.35 -13.47 -7.20
C GLY A 214 16.87 -13.85 -7.33
N ASN A 215 16.03 -13.63 -6.30
CA ASN A 215 14.56 -13.53 -6.39
C ASN A 215 13.89 -13.18 -5.04
N LEU A 216 14.66 -12.98 -3.95
CA LEU A 216 14.06 -12.97 -2.61
C LEU A 216 13.06 -11.82 -2.39
N SER A 217 13.36 -10.64 -2.94
CA SER A 217 12.46 -9.49 -2.82
C SER A 217 11.10 -9.75 -3.47
N ASP A 218 11.09 -10.30 -4.69
CA ASP A 218 9.87 -10.60 -5.44
C ASP A 218 9.08 -11.71 -4.75
N PHE A 219 9.76 -12.71 -4.18
CA PHE A 219 9.11 -13.74 -3.36
C PHE A 219 8.42 -13.14 -2.12
N LEU A 220 9.10 -12.30 -1.35
CA LEU A 220 8.61 -11.77 -0.08
C LEU A 220 7.50 -10.73 -0.26
N PHE A 221 7.61 -9.85 -1.26
CA PHE A 221 6.69 -8.73 -1.46
C PHE A 221 5.76 -8.89 -2.65
N GLY A 222 5.87 -10.00 -3.37
CA GLY A 222 4.96 -10.39 -4.44
C GLY A 222 5.26 -9.72 -5.77
N SER A 223 5.00 -10.47 -6.84
CA SER A 223 4.85 -9.98 -8.21
C SER A 223 3.99 -10.93 -9.04
N ASP A 224 3.05 -11.67 -8.44
CA ASP A 224 2.30 -12.70 -9.19
C ASP A 224 1.15 -12.08 -10.00
N ARG A 225 1.55 -11.44 -11.12
CA ARG A 225 0.67 -10.87 -12.15
C ARG A 225 -0.27 -11.92 -12.74
N SER A 226 -0.02 -13.22 -12.56
CA SER A 226 -0.95 -14.26 -13.02
C SER A 226 -2.31 -14.19 -12.30
N SER A 227 -2.35 -13.62 -11.09
CA SER A 227 -3.58 -13.49 -10.31
C SER A 227 -4.57 -12.48 -10.89
N ILE A 228 -4.10 -11.32 -11.39
CA ILE A 228 -4.96 -10.20 -11.83
C ILE A 228 -5.79 -10.51 -13.09
N ILE A 229 -5.43 -11.56 -13.84
CA ILE A 229 -6.19 -12.04 -15.00
C ILE A 229 -7.64 -12.39 -14.61
N SER A 230 -7.84 -12.84 -13.36
CA SER A 230 -9.17 -13.15 -12.82
C SER A 230 -10.13 -11.94 -12.82
N ALA A 231 -9.61 -10.72 -12.88
CA ALA A 231 -10.43 -9.51 -12.96
C ALA A 231 -10.90 -9.19 -14.40
N ARG A 232 -10.31 -9.80 -15.43
CA ARG A 232 -10.61 -9.49 -16.84
C ARG A 232 -12.11 -9.55 -17.16
N PRO A 233 -12.87 -10.61 -16.80
CA PRO A 233 -14.28 -10.70 -17.20
C PRO A 233 -15.11 -9.53 -16.69
N VAL A 234 -14.86 -9.10 -15.44
CA VAL A 234 -15.55 -7.96 -14.81
C VAL A 234 -15.24 -6.67 -15.57
N PHE A 235 -13.96 -6.41 -15.87
CA PHE A 235 -13.59 -5.19 -16.58
C PHE A 235 -13.97 -5.21 -18.07
N GLU A 236 -14.05 -6.37 -18.69
CA GLU A 236 -14.54 -6.53 -20.06
C GLU A 236 -16.03 -6.19 -20.16
N GLU A 237 -16.83 -6.60 -19.17
CA GLU A 237 -18.25 -6.26 -19.04
C GLU A 237 -18.46 -4.76 -18.80
N ILE A 238 -17.90 -4.19 -17.72
CA ILE A 238 -18.18 -2.78 -17.36
C ILE A 238 -17.64 -1.79 -18.40
N GLN A 239 -16.58 -2.16 -19.13
CA GLN A 239 -15.99 -1.34 -20.19
C GLN A 239 -16.51 -1.69 -21.59
N GLN A 240 -17.45 -2.64 -21.70
CA GLN A 240 -18.10 -3.04 -22.95
C GLN A 240 -17.10 -3.41 -24.06
N GLY A 241 -16.07 -4.19 -23.71
CA GLY A 241 -15.03 -4.62 -24.64
C GLY A 241 -14.15 -3.49 -25.20
N LYS A 242 -14.10 -2.32 -24.53
CA LYS A 242 -13.26 -1.19 -24.94
C LYS A 242 -12.07 -1.01 -24.01
N CYS A 243 -10.96 -0.52 -24.57
CA CYS A 243 -9.79 -0.13 -23.78
C CYS A 243 -10.12 1.06 -22.88
N PHE A 244 -9.80 0.94 -21.59
CA PHE A 244 -10.05 1.98 -20.59
C PHE A 244 -9.49 3.35 -20.99
N TYR A 245 -8.26 3.42 -21.53
CA TYR A 245 -7.60 4.70 -21.84
C TYR A 245 -8.08 5.33 -23.15
N CYS A 246 -8.04 4.57 -24.26
CA CYS A 246 -8.31 5.13 -25.60
C CYS A 246 -9.76 4.96 -26.06
N ASN A 247 -10.59 4.21 -25.32
CA ASN A 247 -12.00 3.91 -25.64
C ASN A 247 -12.22 3.22 -27.00
N LYS A 248 -11.16 2.67 -27.61
CA LYS A 248 -11.25 1.87 -28.84
C LYS A 248 -11.51 0.41 -28.47
N PRO A 249 -12.13 -0.39 -29.37
CA PRO A 249 -12.37 -1.81 -29.13
C PRO A 249 -11.10 -2.58 -28.79
N LEU A 250 -11.20 -3.49 -27.83
CA LEU A 250 -10.19 -4.52 -27.56
C LEU A 250 -10.23 -5.57 -28.68
N LYS A 251 -9.09 -6.20 -28.94
CA LYS A 251 -8.96 -7.35 -29.83
C LYS A 251 -8.28 -8.47 -29.05
N ASP A 252 -8.25 -9.67 -29.64
CA ASP A 252 -7.60 -10.83 -28.99
C ASP A 252 -6.08 -10.85 -29.19
N GLU A 253 -5.54 -10.10 -30.16
CA GLU A 253 -4.13 -10.14 -30.54
C GLU A 253 -3.51 -8.76 -30.81
N GLY A 254 -2.17 -8.74 -30.81
CA GLY A 254 -1.35 -7.58 -31.17
C GLY A 254 -1.37 -6.45 -30.14
N SER A 255 -1.13 -5.22 -30.61
CA SER A 255 -1.10 -3.99 -29.79
C SER A 255 -2.46 -3.62 -29.19
N HIS A 256 -3.54 -4.24 -29.67
CA HIS A 256 -4.90 -4.04 -29.22
C HIS A 256 -5.41 -5.18 -28.32
N LYS A 257 -4.53 -6.11 -27.94
CA LYS A 257 -4.83 -7.12 -26.93
C LYS A 257 -5.21 -6.46 -25.61
N GLY A 258 -6.34 -6.85 -25.02
CA GLY A 258 -6.75 -6.40 -23.69
C GLY A 258 -5.92 -7.06 -22.59
N GLU A 259 -5.40 -6.26 -21.66
CA GLU A 259 -4.65 -6.67 -20.47
C GLU A 259 -5.17 -5.91 -19.25
N VAL A 260 -5.36 -6.64 -18.15
CA VAL A 260 -5.69 -6.05 -16.86
C VAL A 260 -4.42 -5.42 -16.30
N ASP A 261 -4.51 -4.20 -15.82
CA ASP A 261 -3.41 -3.47 -15.20
C ASP A 261 -3.92 -2.54 -14.09
N HIS A 262 -3.01 -2.02 -13.28
CA HIS A 262 -3.34 -1.08 -12.20
C HIS A 262 -3.48 0.35 -12.74
N PHE A 263 -4.54 1.04 -12.36
CA PHE A 263 -4.75 2.46 -12.65
C PHE A 263 -3.67 3.31 -11.95
N ILE A 264 -3.59 3.23 -10.61
CA ILE A 264 -2.43 3.68 -9.87
C ILE A 264 -1.32 2.63 -10.03
N PRO A 265 -0.16 2.98 -10.62
CA PRO A 265 0.87 2.00 -10.96
C PRO A 265 1.37 1.18 -9.77
N TRP A 266 1.67 -0.10 -10.02
CA TRP A 266 2.30 -1.00 -9.05
C TRP A 266 3.57 -0.41 -8.44
N ALA A 267 4.39 0.29 -9.23
CA ALA A 267 5.60 0.95 -8.76
C ALA A 267 5.37 2.01 -7.67
N ARG A 268 4.15 2.58 -7.59
CA ARG A 268 3.75 3.56 -6.57
C ARG A 268 3.05 2.91 -5.40
N TYR A 269 2.25 1.88 -5.66
CA TYR A 269 1.49 1.20 -4.63
C TYR A 269 1.35 -0.30 -5.00
N PRO A 270 2.28 -1.15 -4.51
CA PRO A 270 2.42 -2.55 -4.92
C PRO A 270 1.45 -3.47 -4.16
N ASN A 271 0.16 -3.16 -4.20
CA ASN A 271 -0.92 -3.96 -3.61
C ASN A 271 -2.06 -4.13 -4.63
N ASP A 272 -2.56 -5.36 -4.72
CA ASP A 272 -3.69 -5.70 -5.59
C ASP A 272 -5.03 -5.32 -4.95
N LEU A 273 -5.53 -4.14 -5.30
CA LEU A 273 -6.88 -3.68 -4.95
C LEU A 273 -7.81 -3.82 -6.14
N GLY A 274 -8.92 -4.54 -5.97
CA GLY A 274 -9.89 -4.82 -7.04
C GLY A 274 -10.40 -3.56 -7.75
N HIS A 275 -10.65 -2.49 -6.99
CA HIS A 275 -11.12 -1.21 -7.53
C HIS A 275 -10.02 -0.38 -8.21
N ASN A 276 -8.74 -0.72 -8.04
CA ASN A 276 -7.62 -0.05 -8.72
C ASN A 276 -7.30 -0.68 -10.09
N PHE A 277 -7.98 -1.74 -10.51
CA PHE A 277 -7.75 -2.36 -11.82
C PHE A 277 -8.50 -1.66 -12.96
N VAL A 278 -7.96 -1.78 -14.17
CA VAL A 278 -8.59 -1.40 -15.44
C VAL A 278 -8.21 -2.41 -16.53
N LEU A 279 -9.04 -2.55 -17.57
CA LEU A 279 -8.70 -3.36 -18.75
C LEU A 279 -8.31 -2.45 -19.92
N ALA A 280 -7.12 -2.61 -20.48
CA ALA A 280 -6.64 -1.72 -21.52
C ALA A 280 -5.80 -2.43 -22.57
N HIS A 281 -5.60 -1.78 -23.71
CA HIS A 281 -4.68 -2.28 -24.73
C HIS A 281 -3.28 -2.43 -24.16
N SER A 282 -2.60 -3.53 -24.49
CA SER A 282 -1.19 -3.76 -24.18
C SER A 282 -0.32 -2.57 -24.58
N ALA A 283 -0.59 -1.93 -25.73
CA ALA A 283 0.13 -0.72 -26.14
C ALA A 283 -0.16 0.52 -25.29
N CYS A 284 -1.40 0.69 -24.79
CA CYS A 284 -1.73 1.79 -23.89
C CYS A 284 -1.07 1.59 -22.52
N ASN A 285 -1.14 0.38 -21.96
CA ASN A 285 -0.49 0.04 -20.70
C ASN A 285 1.03 0.24 -20.78
N ASN A 286 1.68 -0.26 -21.83
CA ASN A 286 3.12 -0.09 -22.04
C ASN A 286 3.55 1.35 -22.32
N ALA A 287 2.65 2.21 -22.79
CA ALA A 287 2.91 3.64 -22.97
C ALA A 287 2.74 4.41 -21.65
N LYS A 288 1.76 4.04 -20.82
CA LYS A 288 1.55 4.61 -19.48
C LYS A 288 2.64 4.21 -18.49
N ARG A 289 3.02 2.92 -18.44
CA ARG A 289 4.01 2.36 -17.50
C ARG A 289 3.73 2.82 -16.05
N ASP A 290 4.77 3.32 -15.39
CA ASP A 290 4.76 3.80 -14.02
C ASP A 290 4.29 5.26 -13.89
N HIS A 291 3.84 5.88 -14.98
CA HIS A 291 3.27 7.22 -14.94
C HIS A 291 1.83 7.20 -14.42
N LEU A 292 1.47 8.25 -13.68
CA LEU A 292 0.07 8.54 -13.39
C LEU A 292 -0.62 9.01 -14.66
N ALA A 293 -1.89 8.63 -14.81
CA ALA A 293 -2.68 9.01 -15.97
C ALA A 293 -3.14 10.48 -15.86
N ALA A 294 -3.40 11.12 -17.00
CA ALA A 294 -4.00 12.44 -17.11
C ALA A 294 -5.32 12.57 -16.33
N GLN A 295 -5.70 13.80 -15.96
CA GLN A 295 -6.89 14.05 -15.12
C GLN A 295 -8.16 13.43 -15.72
N ARG A 296 -8.32 13.49 -17.04
CA ARG A 296 -9.46 12.85 -17.75
C ARG A 296 -9.58 11.35 -17.50
N HIS A 297 -8.46 10.66 -17.28
CA HIS A 297 -8.43 9.22 -17.02
C HIS A 297 -8.70 8.95 -15.54
N LYS A 298 -8.24 9.81 -14.62
CA LYS A 298 -8.64 9.80 -13.20
C LYS A 298 -10.15 9.95 -13.04
N ASP A 299 -10.73 10.97 -13.66
CA ASP A 299 -12.17 11.22 -13.60
C ASP A 299 -12.96 10.01 -14.12
N ARG A 300 -12.51 9.43 -15.24
CA ARG A 300 -13.12 8.22 -15.80
C ARG A 300 -13.00 7.01 -14.86
N TRP A 301 -11.82 6.80 -14.27
CA TRP A 301 -11.58 5.69 -13.36
C TRP A 301 -12.47 5.81 -12.12
N HIS A 302 -12.55 7.00 -11.54
CA HIS A 302 -13.37 7.28 -10.38
C HIS A 302 -14.85 7.05 -10.67
N GLU A 303 -15.37 7.65 -11.74
CA GLU A 303 -16.77 7.47 -12.16
C GLU A 303 -17.08 5.99 -12.45
N GLN A 304 -16.21 5.28 -13.17
CA GLN A 304 -16.42 3.88 -13.52
C GLN A 304 -16.32 2.96 -12.30
N ASN A 305 -15.19 2.98 -11.59
CA ASN A 305 -14.87 1.96 -10.60
C ASN A 305 -15.43 2.28 -9.21
N ILE A 306 -15.47 3.57 -8.83
CA ILE A 306 -15.84 4.00 -7.47
C ILE A 306 -17.30 4.42 -7.39
N ILE A 307 -17.83 5.14 -8.39
CA ILE A 307 -19.22 5.62 -8.34
C ILE A 307 -20.21 4.58 -8.90
N ARG A 308 -19.98 4.12 -10.13
CA ARG A 308 -20.97 3.27 -10.83
C ARG A 308 -20.89 1.79 -10.48
N ASN A 309 -19.67 1.27 -10.34
CA ASN A 309 -19.44 -0.18 -10.26
C ASN A 309 -18.82 -0.66 -8.95
N GLU A 310 -18.81 0.14 -7.89
CA GLU A 310 -18.19 -0.24 -6.61
C GLU A 310 -18.69 -1.59 -6.10
N LYS A 311 -20.02 -1.75 -5.98
CA LYS A 311 -20.64 -2.98 -5.46
C LYS A 311 -20.40 -4.19 -6.36
N LEU A 312 -20.44 -3.99 -7.68
CA LEU A 312 -20.21 -5.05 -8.66
C LEU A 312 -18.77 -5.57 -8.56
N ILE A 313 -17.79 -4.66 -8.56
CA ILE A 313 -16.38 -4.99 -8.40
C ILE A 313 -16.15 -5.70 -7.06
N THR A 314 -16.70 -5.19 -5.96
CA THR A 314 -16.60 -5.83 -4.64
C THR A 314 -17.16 -7.24 -4.65
N THR A 315 -18.35 -7.44 -5.21
CA THR A 315 -19.04 -8.73 -5.24
C THR A 315 -18.27 -9.76 -6.07
N GLU A 316 -17.86 -9.41 -7.28
CA GLU A 316 -17.24 -10.36 -8.21
C GLU A 316 -15.77 -10.66 -7.88
N LEU A 317 -15.05 -9.68 -7.35
CA LEU A 317 -13.59 -9.77 -7.16
C LEU A 317 -13.14 -10.10 -5.74
N SER A 318 -13.99 -9.97 -4.71
CA SER A 318 -13.59 -10.18 -3.30
C SER A 318 -13.10 -11.60 -2.98
N LYS A 319 -13.47 -12.60 -3.80
CA LYS A 319 -12.95 -13.97 -3.70
C LYS A 319 -11.47 -14.09 -4.10
N TYR A 320 -10.96 -13.14 -4.87
CA TYR A 320 -9.60 -13.10 -5.42
C TYR A 320 -8.74 -11.99 -4.81
N PHE A 321 -9.31 -10.81 -4.60
CA PHE A 321 -8.58 -9.60 -4.22
C PHE A 321 -9.20 -8.91 -3.01
N VAL A 322 -8.44 -7.99 -2.43
CA VAL A 322 -9.01 -7.03 -1.47
C VAL A 322 -9.79 -5.99 -2.28
N CYS A 323 -11.08 -5.83 -1.96
CA CYS A 323 -11.97 -4.87 -2.61
C CYS A 323 -12.39 -3.81 -1.58
N GLU A 324 -11.61 -2.75 -1.50
CA GLU A 324 -11.82 -1.61 -0.58
C GLU A 324 -11.80 -0.33 -1.44
N SER A 325 -12.98 0.16 -1.83
CA SER A 325 -13.12 1.30 -2.74
C SER A 325 -12.58 2.59 -2.13
N SER A 326 -12.90 2.85 -0.87
CA SER A 326 -12.39 4.01 -0.11
C SER A 326 -10.87 4.01 -0.01
N ARG A 327 -10.25 2.85 0.18
CA ARG A 327 -8.78 2.71 0.17
C ARG A 327 -8.21 3.00 -1.21
N SER A 328 -8.82 2.49 -2.27
CA SER A 328 -8.37 2.74 -3.65
C SER A 328 -8.48 4.22 -4.01
N GLU A 329 -9.55 4.88 -3.58
CA GLU A 329 -9.75 6.33 -3.73
C GLU A 329 -8.71 7.14 -2.96
N ALA A 330 -8.44 6.79 -1.70
CA ALA A 330 -7.42 7.44 -0.88
C ALA A 330 -6.01 7.34 -1.49
N ILE A 331 -5.65 6.17 -2.02
CA ILE A 331 -4.37 5.96 -2.72
C ILE A 331 -4.29 6.80 -3.98
N ALA A 332 -5.37 6.87 -4.77
CA ALA A 332 -5.41 7.74 -5.94
C ALA A 332 -5.27 9.22 -5.55
N ALA A 333 -5.98 9.67 -4.51
CA ALA A 333 -5.88 11.03 -3.99
C ALA A 333 -4.44 11.38 -3.58
N TRP A 334 -3.82 10.53 -2.76
CA TRP A 334 -2.43 10.68 -2.35
C TRP A 334 -1.47 10.75 -3.54
N ALA A 335 -1.59 9.84 -4.50
CA ALA A 335 -0.67 9.77 -5.63
C ALA A 335 -0.71 11.05 -6.49
N TYR A 336 -1.91 11.59 -6.75
CA TYR A 336 -2.07 12.82 -7.51
C TYR A 336 -1.68 14.06 -6.70
N GLN A 337 -1.92 14.07 -5.38
CA GLN A 337 -1.42 15.13 -4.50
C GLN A 337 0.11 15.19 -4.52
N LEU A 338 0.78 14.04 -4.46
CA LEU A 338 2.24 13.96 -4.52
C LEU A 338 2.76 14.40 -5.90
N ALA A 339 2.06 14.04 -6.98
CA ALA A 339 2.38 14.51 -8.33
C ALA A 339 2.27 16.03 -8.46
N LEU A 340 1.26 16.65 -7.86
CA LEU A 340 1.10 18.10 -7.80
C LEU A 340 2.26 18.75 -7.03
N GLN A 341 2.61 18.22 -5.85
CA GLN A 341 3.71 18.75 -5.04
C GLN A 341 5.08 18.61 -5.70
N GLY A 342 5.27 17.57 -6.53
CA GLY A 342 6.51 17.30 -7.25
C GLY A 342 6.51 17.81 -8.70
N GLU A 343 5.51 18.60 -9.12
CA GLU A 343 5.35 19.11 -10.48
C GLU A 343 5.51 18.02 -11.57
N SER A 344 5.07 16.80 -11.27
CA SER A 344 5.22 15.65 -12.16
C SER A 344 4.31 15.77 -13.38
N SER A 345 4.72 15.21 -14.51
CA SER A 345 3.85 15.16 -15.70
C SER A 345 2.91 13.94 -15.66
N LEU A 346 1.67 14.12 -16.10
CA LEU A 346 0.65 13.07 -16.20
C LEU A 346 0.57 12.53 -17.63
N TRP A 347 0.47 11.21 -17.78
CA TRP A 347 0.42 10.56 -19.08
C TRP A 347 -0.96 10.70 -19.74
N LEU A 348 -1.00 11.26 -20.95
CA LEU A 348 -2.23 11.51 -21.69
C LEU A 348 -2.55 10.38 -22.67
N THR A 349 -1.60 10.06 -23.56
CA THR A 349 -1.69 9.01 -24.58
C THR A 349 -0.35 8.88 -25.32
N GLY A 350 0.05 7.67 -25.73
CA GLY A 350 1.29 7.47 -26.48
C GLY A 350 2.50 8.08 -25.77
N LYS A 351 3.15 9.07 -26.38
CA LYS A 351 4.28 9.84 -25.81
C LYS A 351 3.88 11.23 -25.27
N GLN A 352 2.58 11.53 -25.19
CA GLN A 352 2.07 12.84 -24.77
C GLN A 352 1.81 12.87 -23.26
N PHE A 353 2.20 13.97 -22.64
CA PHE A 353 2.01 14.25 -21.23
C PHE A 353 1.40 15.65 -21.05
N GLU A 354 0.71 15.83 -19.93
CA GLU A 354 0.19 17.13 -19.49
C GLU A 354 0.75 17.48 -18.09
N SER A 355 0.86 18.77 -17.81
CA SER A 355 1.21 19.24 -16.46
C SER A 355 0.07 18.95 -15.48
N VAL A 356 0.41 18.65 -14.23
CA VAL A 356 -0.60 18.62 -13.17
C VAL A 356 -1.11 20.06 -12.96
N ILE A 357 -2.41 20.27 -13.11
CA ILE A 357 -3.04 21.58 -12.93
C ILE A 357 -3.59 21.63 -11.50
N PRO A 358 -3.21 22.62 -10.66
CA PRO A 358 -3.87 22.86 -9.39
C PRO A 358 -5.34 23.17 -9.66
N PRO A 359 -6.29 22.70 -8.84
CA PRO A 359 -7.69 23.04 -9.05
C PRO A 359 -7.86 24.56 -9.06
N GLU A 360 -8.56 25.08 -10.07
CA GLU A 360 -8.88 26.51 -10.14
C GLU A 360 -9.52 26.94 -8.82
N SER A 361 -9.07 28.07 -8.28
CA SER A 361 -9.60 28.65 -7.06
C SER A 361 -11.11 28.93 -7.18
N GLY A 362 -11.94 27.97 -6.79
CA GLY A 362 -13.28 28.08 -6.22
C GLY A 362 -14.40 28.82 -6.98
N LEU A 363 -14.16 29.53 -8.08
CA LEU A 363 -15.19 30.35 -8.74
C LEU A 363 -15.87 29.67 -9.93
N ASN A 364 -15.21 28.71 -10.60
CA ASN A 364 -15.76 28.03 -11.79
C ASN A 364 -16.20 26.57 -11.56
N ALA A 365 -15.87 25.94 -10.42
CA ALA A 365 -16.21 24.53 -10.19
C ALA A 365 -17.73 24.32 -10.01
N LEU A 366 -18.44 25.31 -9.44
CA LEU A 366 -19.87 25.25 -9.16
C LEU A 366 -20.76 25.27 -10.41
N SER A 367 -20.26 25.76 -11.56
CA SER A 367 -21.04 25.76 -12.81
C SER A 367 -20.95 24.45 -13.59
N SER A 368 -20.10 23.50 -13.17
CA SER A 368 -19.83 22.27 -13.94
C SER A 368 -20.36 20.98 -13.32
N GLY A 369 -20.90 21.02 -12.09
CA GLY A 369 -21.39 19.83 -11.38
C GLY A 369 -20.31 18.76 -11.12
N LYS A 370 -19.03 19.09 -11.30
CA LYS A 370 -17.91 18.18 -11.06
C LYS A 370 -17.47 18.26 -9.61
N THR A 371 -17.64 17.18 -8.88
CA THR A 371 -16.96 16.98 -7.59
C THR A 371 -15.46 16.92 -7.87
N VAL A 372 -14.73 17.96 -7.48
CA VAL A 372 -13.27 17.94 -7.48
C VAL A 372 -12.85 17.13 -6.27
N ILE A 373 -12.52 15.86 -6.48
CA ILE A 373 -11.96 14.99 -5.45
C ILE A 373 -10.45 15.19 -5.48
N TYR A 374 -9.92 15.74 -4.39
CA TYR A 374 -8.51 15.66 -4.07
C TYR A 374 -8.16 14.21 -3.78
#